data_AF-A0A7C4VPR0-F1
#
_entry.id   AF-A0A7C4VPR0-F1
#
_cell.length_a   1.000
_cell.length_b   1.000
_cell.length_c   1.000
_cell.angle_alpha   90.00
_cell.angle_beta   90.00
_cell.angle_gamma   90.00
#
_symmetry.space_group_name_H-M   'P 1'
#
loop_
_entity.id
_entity.type
_entity.pdbx_description
1 polymer ?
#
loop_
_entity_poly.entity_id
_entity_poly.type
_entity_poly.pdbx_seq_one_letter_code
_entity_poly.pdbx_strand_id
1 'polypeptide(L)'
;MSIFQKIKEKVTPPRVNISVSLKKPFFVLGEPIEGTLQVFSQEEFDAVEIRCELDCTERVKKLRRVYDENLKREVDREVWEYAKLFSARPQLAGPIHIPV
;
A
#
# COMPACT_ATOMS: atom_id res chain seq x y z
N MET A 1 -0.44 -39.52 -14.01
CA MET A 1 0.12 -38.54 -13.05
C MET A 1 0.33 -37.24 -13.80
N SER A 2 -0.57 -36.27 -13.65
CA SER A 2 -0.57 -35.03 -14.43
C SER A 2 0.03 -33.90 -13.61
N ILE A 3 1.05 -33.26 -14.17
CA ILE A 3 1.88 -32.21 -13.58
C ILE A 3 1.23 -30.86 -13.90
N PHE A 4 0.75 -30.19 -12.84
CA PHE A 4 0.55 -28.75 -12.68
C PHE A 4 0.40 -27.89 -13.96
N GLN A 5 -0.81 -27.86 -14.52
CA GLN A 5 -1.27 -26.68 -15.27
C GLN A 5 -1.60 -25.57 -14.26
N LYS A 6 -0.58 -24.78 -13.86
CA LYS A 6 -0.81 -23.46 -13.26
C LYS A 6 -1.36 -22.53 -14.34
N ILE A 7 -2.67 -22.58 -14.55
CA ILE A 7 -3.39 -21.56 -15.31
C ILE A 7 -3.27 -20.28 -14.48
N LYS A 8 -2.35 -19.39 -14.86
CA LYS A 8 -2.44 -17.98 -14.47
C LYS A 8 -3.67 -17.45 -15.20
N GLU A 9 -4.84 -17.60 -14.60
CA GLU A 9 -6.01 -16.85 -15.04
C GLU A 9 -5.61 -15.38 -15.04
N LYS A 10 -5.73 -14.76 -16.21
CA LYS A 10 -5.43 -13.36 -16.41
C LYS A 10 -6.54 -12.59 -15.69
N VAL A 11 -6.33 -12.31 -14.40
CA VAL A 11 -7.26 -11.52 -13.59
C VAL A 11 -7.31 -10.14 -14.22
N THR A 12 -8.40 -9.86 -14.91
CA THR A 12 -8.65 -8.52 -15.47
C THR A 12 -9.24 -7.71 -14.32
N PRO A 13 -8.55 -6.65 -13.85
CA PRO A 13 -9.09 -5.83 -12.78
C PRO A 13 -10.37 -5.14 -13.26
N PRO A 14 -11.38 -4.99 -12.38
CA PRO A 14 -12.61 -4.35 -12.76
C PRO A 14 -12.39 -2.86 -13.08
N ARG A 15 -13.23 -2.31 -13.97
CA ARG A 15 -13.21 -0.88 -14.33
C ARG A 15 -13.87 -0.03 -13.26
N VAL A 16 -13.05 0.45 -12.32
CA VAL A 16 -13.49 1.18 -11.13
C VAL A 16 -12.61 2.41 -10.90
N ASN A 17 -13.24 3.52 -10.53
CA ASN A 17 -12.57 4.70 -10.00
C ASN A 17 -12.75 4.73 -8.49
N ILE A 18 -11.63 4.80 -7.78
CA ILE A 18 -11.60 4.82 -6.31
C ILE A 18 -11.05 6.17 -5.87
N SER A 19 -11.77 6.85 -4.97
CA SER A 19 -11.29 8.08 -4.33
C SER A 19 -11.30 7.94 -2.81
N VAL A 20 -10.23 8.41 -2.17
CA VAL A 20 -10.13 8.48 -0.71
C VAL A 20 -10.04 9.94 -0.32
N SER A 21 -10.92 10.38 0.57
CA SER A 21 -10.89 11.72 1.15
C SER A 21 -10.75 11.61 2.66
N LEU A 22 -9.72 12.24 3.21
CA LEU A 22 -9.54 12.35 4.66
C LEU A 22 -10.18 13.66 5.13
N LYS A 23 -10.72 13.67 6.36
CA LYS A 23 -11.34 14.89 6.92
C LYS A 23 -10.34 16.04 7.10
N LYS A 24 -9.05 15.73 7.28
CA LYS A 24 -7.98 16.69 7.49
C LYS A 24 -6.70 16.24 6.76
N PRO A 25 -5.82 17.19 6.38
CA PRO A 25 -4.54 16.87 5.75
C PRO A 25 -3.42 16.51 6.75
N PHE A 26 -3.60 16.80 8.04
CA PHE A 26 -2.61 16.55 9.09
C PHE A 26 -3.26 15.95 10.32
N PHE A 27 -2.54 15.05 11.00
CA PHE A 27 -2.99 14.33 12.19
C PHE A 27 -1.88 14.33 13.23
N VAL A 28 -2.26 14.44 14.50
CA VAL A 28 -1.31 14.27 15.62
C VAL A 28 -1.16 12.77 15.93
N LEU A 29 -0.01 12.36 16.44
CA LEU A 29 0.20 10.97 16.87
C LEU A 29 -0.87 10.55 17.88
N GLY A 30 -1.56 9.44 17.59
CA GLY A 30 -2.65 8.91 18.41
C GLY A 30 -4.04 9.48 18.09
N GLU A 31 -4.16 10.47 17.22
CA GLU A 31 -5.47 10.94 16.72
C GLU A 31 -6.08 9.88 15.79
N PRO A 32 -7.40 9.57 15.90
CA PRO A 32 -8.06 8.69 14.96
C PRO A 32 -8.11 9.33 13.56
N ILE A 33 -7.80 8.53 12.54
CA ILE A 33 -7.91 8.95 11.15
C ILE A 33 -9.32 8.64 10.67
N GLU A 34 -10.03 9.68 10.23
CA GLU A 34 -11.36 9.58 9.67
C GLU A 34 -11.39 10.08 8.23
N GLY A 35 -12.14 9.37 7.39
CA GLY A 35 -12.27 9.69 5.98
C GLY A 35 -13.38 8.88 5.32
N THR A 36 -13.54 9.13 4.03
CA THR A 36 -14.52 8.48 3.18
C THR A 36 -13.80 7.87 1.99
N LEU A 37 -14.10 6.60 1.70
CA LEU A 37 -13.76 5.93 0.46
C LEU A 37 -14.98 5.98 -0.45
N GLN A 38 -14.84 6.49 -1.67
CA GLN A 38 -15.86 6.40 -2.71
C GLN A 38 -15.39 5.46 -3.80
N VAL A 39 -16.31 4.60 -4.23
CA VAL A 39 -16.07 3.60 -5.27
C VAL A 39 -17.10 3.85 -6.36
N PHE A 40 -16.63 4.19 -7.56
CA PHE A 40 -17.47 4.40 -8.74
C PHE A 40 -17.14 3.33 -9.77
N SER A 41 -18.09 2.48 -10.09
CA SER A 41 -17.89 1.42 -11.08
C SER A 41 -18.40 1.82 -12.45
N GLN A 42 -17.80 1.25 -13.50
CA GLN A 42 -18.33 1.31 -14.87
C GLN A 42 -18.83 -0.07 -15.36
N GLU A 43 -18.72 -1.08 -14.50
CA GLU A 43 -19.18 -2.44 -14.76
C GLU A 43 -19.63 -3.11 -13.46
N GLU A 44 -20.44 -4.15 -13.59
CA GLU A 44 -20.96 -4.89 -12.46
C GLU A 44 -19.99 -6.00 -12.07
N PHE A 45 -19.66 -6.12 -10.78
CA PHE A 45 -18.76 -7.16 -10.29
C PHE A 45 -18.96 -7.47 -8.81
N ASP A 46 -18.60 -8.70 -8.42
CA ASP A 46 -18.54 -9.09 -7.02
C ASP A 46 -17.13 -8.88 -6.46
N ALA A 47 -17.05 -8.28 -5.28
CA ALA A 47 -15.83 -8.12 -4.51
C ALA A 47 -15.89 -8.95 -3.23
N VAL A 48 -14.77 -9.56 -2.85
CA VAL A 48 -14.66 -10.32 -1.60
C VAL A 48 -14.49 -9.40 -0.38
N GLU A 49 -13.79 -8.28 -0.58
CA GLU A 49 -13.60 -7.25 0.45
C GLU A 49 -13.34 -5.89 -0.19
N ILE A 50 -13.73 -4.83 0.51
CA ILE A 50 -13.19 -3.49 0.32
C ILE A 50 -12.37 -3.16 1.56
N ARG A 51 -11.07 -2.92 1.38
CA ARG A 51 -10.14 -2.64 2.46
C ARG A 51 -9.30 -1.42 2.12
N CYS A 52 -9.06 -0.57 3.13
CA CYS A 52 -8.04 0.47 3.04
C CYS A 52 -6.77 0.00 3.72
N GLU A 53 -5.61 0.37 3.17
CA GLU A 53 -4.31 0.15 3.81
C GLU A 53 -3.70 1.50 4.16
N LEU A 54 -3.50 1.75 5.45
CA LEU A 54 -2.88 2.96 5.98
C LEU A 54 -1.52 2.58 6.56
N ASP A 55 -0.47 3.10 5.95
CA ASP A 55 0.91 2.92 6.40
C ASP A 55 1.54 4.29 6.69
N CYS A 56 2.08 4.47 7.90
CA CYS A 56 2.95 5.58 8.22
C CYS A 56 4.40 5.10 8.15
N THR A 57 5.13 5.55 7.14
CA THR A 57 6.54 5.20 6.95
C THR A 57 7.41 6.43 7.04
N GLU A 58 8.25 6.48 8.07
CA GLU A 58 9.31 7.47 8.18
C GLU A 58 10.46 7.10 7.24
N ARG A 59 11.01 8.11 6.54
CA ARG A 59 12.13 7.96 5.63
C ARG A 59 13.20 8.95 6.02
N VAL A 60 14.38 8.45 6.36
CA VAL A 60 15.51 9.29 6.77
C VAL A 60 16.68 9.05 5.84
N LYS A 61 17.18 10.14 5.25
CA LYS A 61 18.44 10.12 4.49
C LYS A 61 19.59 10.21 5.48
N LYS A 62 20.47 9.22 5.50
CA LYS A 62 21.65 9.19 6.37
C LYS A 62 22.92 8.99 5.55
N LEU A 63 24.02 9.56 6.02
CA LEU A 63 25.35 9.19 5.56
C LEU A 63 25.83 8.02 6.42
N ARG A 64 26.14 6.89 5.78
CA ARG A 64 26.78 5.75 6.43
C ARG A 64 28.19 5.59 5.88
N ARG A 65 29.17 5.34 6.76
CA ARG A 65 30.46 4.81 6.33
C ARG A 65 30.29 3.38 5.89
N VAL A 66 30.65 3.12 4.64
CA VAL A 66 30.68 1.78 4.06
C VAL A 66 32.08 1.55 3.53
N TYR A 67 32.64 0.38 3.81
CA TYR A 67 33.92 -0.01 3.21
C TYR A 67 33.73 -0.25 1.72
N ASP A 68 34.50 0.45 0.89
CA ASP A 68 34.50 0.26 -0.56
C ASP A 68 35.69 -0.62 -0.95
N GLU A 69 35.41 -1.83 -1.43
CA GLU A 69 36.45 -2.80 -1.81
C GLU A 69 37.33 -2.31 -2.96
N ASN A 70 36.80 -1.48 -3.86
CA ASN A 70 37.56 -0.94 -5.00
C ASN A 70 38.55 0.14 -4.55
N LEU A 71 38.14 0.97 -3.58
CA LEU A 71 38.96 2.04 -3.03
C LEU A 71 39.77 1.63 -1.79
N LYS A 72 39.54 0.41 -1.29
CA LYS A 72 40.14 -0.19 -0.08
C LYS A 72 40.07 0.73 1.16
N ARG A 73 39.00 1.51 1.28
CA ARG A 73 38.80 2.49 2.36
C ARG A 73 37.33 2.65 2.71
N GLU A 74 37.07 3.21 3.89
CA GLU A 74 35.74 3.67 4.25
C GLU A 74 35.38 4.92 3.44
N VAL A 75 34.19 4.91 2.85
CA VAL A 75 33.61 6.07 2.16
C VAL A 75 32.21 6.35 2.71
N ASP A 76 31.85 7.63 2.78
CA ASP A 76 30.49 8.02 3.16
C ASP A 76 29.57 7.79 1.96
N ARG A 77 28.53 6.98 2.15
CA ARG A 77 27.45 6.78 1.18
C ARG A 77 26.13 7.26 1.75
N GLU A 78 25.36 7.93 0.91
CA GLU A 78 23.99 8.28 1.22
C GLU A 78 23.12 7.03 1.15
N VAL A 79 22.43 6.72 2.25
CA VAL A 79 21.51 5.58 2.37
C VAL A 79 20.17 6.11 2.86
N TRP A 80 19.09 5.59 2.27
CA TRP A 80 17.74 5.80 2.78
C TRP A 80 17.41 4.71 3.80
N GLU A 81 17.11 5.12 5.02
CA GLU A 81 16.54 4.25 6.05
C GLU A 81 15.02 4.46 6.10
N TYR A 82 14.27 3.37 6.29
CA TYR A 82 12.82 3.37 6.34
C TYR A 82 12.38 2.74 7.66
N ALA A 83 11.49 3.40 8.39
CA ALA A 83 10.85 2.85 9.58
C ALA A 83 9.33 2.91 9.43
N LYS A 84 8.67 1.76 9.51
CA LYS A 84 7.20 1.68 9.53
C LYS A 84 6.73 1.98 10.95
N LEU A 85 6.18 3.17 11.17
CA LEU A 85 5.74 3.65 12.47
C LEU A 85 4.31 3.21 12.80
N PHE A 86 3.48 3.03 11.78
CA PHE A 86 2.08 2.61 11.93
C PHE A 86 1.62 1.82 10.72
N SER A 87 0.74 0.84 10.94
CA SER A 87 0.07 0.08 9.90
C SER A 87 -1.32 -0.31 10.36
N ALA A 88 -2.33 0.03 9.56
CA ALA A 88 -3.70 -0.41 9.78
C ALA A 88 -4.33 -0.83 8.46
N ARG A 89 -5.16 -1.86 8.52
CA ARG A 89 -5.87 -2.38 7.35
C ARG A 89 -7.37 -2.51 7.65
N PRO A 90 -8.07 -1.39 7.93
CA PRO A 90 -9.48 -1.44 8.23
C PRO A 90 -10.27 -2.03 7.05
N GLN A 91 -11.04 -3.07 7.35
CA GLN A 91 -12.04 -3.59 6.43
C GLN A 91 -13.23 -2.62 6.40
N LEU A 92 -13.53 -2.09 5.22
CA LEU A 92 -14.62 -1.15 5.01
C LEU A 92 -15.89 -1.87 4.55
N ALA A 93 -15.74 -2.95 3.78
CA ALA A 93 -16.83 -3.85 3.42
C ALA A 93 -16.32 -5.30 3.32
N GLY A 94 -17.19 -6.26 3.64
CA GLY A 94 -17.00 -7.68 3.34
C GLY A 94 -17.37 -8.03 1.90
N PRO A 95 -17.79 -9.26 1.64
CA PRO A 95 -18.31 -9.66 0.34
C PRO A 95 -19.44 -8.72 -0.08
N ILE A 96 -19.28 -8.08 -1.24
CA ILE A 96 -20.18 -7.04 -1.72
C ILE A 96 -20.31 -7.12 -3.24
N HIS A 97 -21.53 -6.99 -3.71
CA HIS A 97 -21.85 -6.81 -5.11
C HIS A 97 -21.80 -5.32 -5.45
N ILE A 98 -20.98 -4.93 -6.43
CA ILE A 98 -20.83 -3.53 -6.86
C ILE A 98 -21.57 -3.36 -8.20
N PRO A 99 -22.69 -2.64 -8.21
CA PRO A 99 -23.40 -2.32 -9.45
C PRO A 99 -22.70 -1.20 -10.21
N VAL A 100 -23.15 -0.96 -11.44
CA VAL A 100 -22.79 0.20 -12.27
C VAL A 100 -23.31 1.49 -11.65
#